data_AF-A0A397H4M0-F1
#
_entry.id   AF-A0A397H4M0-F1
#
_cell.length_a   1.000
_cell.length_b   1.000
_cell.length_c   1.000
_cell.angle_alpha   90.00
_cell.angle_beta   90.00
_cell.angle_gamma   90.00
#
_symmetry.space_group_name_H-M   'P 1'
#
loop_
_entity.id
_entity.type
_entity.pdbx_description
1 polymer ?
#
loop_
_entity_poly.entity_id
_entity_poly.type
_entity_poly.pdbx_seq_one_letter_code
_entity_poly.pdbx_strand_id
1 'polypeptide(L)'
;MYQKSLLFSLLATTALAQFPIPDSQGSVTFDEPYEVAAGETYDGGYKTFGRGVECTGQDEGGQDDTVFLVQEGGTLKNAIIGADQREGVYCLGACTIENVWWEAVCEDALSLKGGSGPYNIIGGGAQGADDKVIQHNSGGQVNIDGFTVYDFGKLYRSCGNCDEQYARTVTVKNVVANSGKTLVGINSNLGDTASIDSSTCATDVKKICVEYEGNDTGDEPEEISDGPSDACQYTDPLPSC
;
A
#
# COMPACT_ATOMS: atom_id res chain seq x y z
N MET A 1 26.23 -40.74 42.84
CA MET A 1 25.69 -39.37 42.77
C MET A 1 25.58 -38.99 41.29
N TYR A 2 24.40 -39.12 40.69
CA TYR A 2 24.17 -38.72 39.29
C TYR A 2 23.28 -37.48 39.30
N GLN A 3 23.90 -36.33 39.03
CA GLN A 3 23.23 -35.04 38.95
C GLN A 3 22.59 -34.93 37.57
N LYS A 4 21.27 -35.10 37.51
CA LYS A 4 20.48 -34.84 36.29
C LYS A 4 20.46 -33.33 36.07
N SER A 5 21.20 -32.88 35.06
CA SER A 5 21.12 -31.50 34.58
C SER A 5 19.80 -31.35 33.80
N LEU A 6 18.85 -30.59 34.35
CA LEU A 6 17.68 -30.14 33.59
C LEU A 6 18.13 -29.01 32.66
N LEU A 7 18.16 -29.27 31.35
CA LEU A 7 18.19 -28.19 30.36
C LEU A 7 16.81 -27.52 30.33
N PHE A 8 16.72 -26.29 30.81
CA PHE A 8 15.61 -25.40 30.51
C PHE A 8 15.78 -24.90 29.07
N SER A 9 14.91 -25.34 28.16
CA SER A 9 14.77 -24.74 26.85
C SER A 9 14.13 -23.35 27.05
N LEU A 10 14.90 -22.29 26.80
CA LEU A 10 14.37 -20.95 26.65
C LEU A 10 13.59 -20.92 25.33
N LEU A 11 12.26 -21.05 25.41
CA LEU A 11 11.38 -20.65 24.31
C LEU A 11 11.43 -19.14 24.24
N ALA A 12 12.25 -18.60 23.35
CA ALA A 12 12.16 -17.20 22.96
C ALA A 12 10.82 -17.01 22.23
N THR A 13 9.82 -16.50 22.92
CA THR A 13 8.60 -15.99 22.28
C THR A 13 9.01 -14.71 21.55
N THR A 14 9.22 -14.83 20.23
CA THR A 14 9.28 -13.65 19.35
C THR A 14 7.94 -12.95 19.45
N ALA A 15 7.88 -11.81 20.13
CA ALA A 15 6.73 -10.94 20.03
C ALA A 15 6.60 -10.52 18.57
N LEU A 16 5.49 -10.88 17.92
CA LEU A 16 5.17 -10.34 16.60
C LEU A 16 5.16 -8.82 16.72
N ALA A 17 5.86 -8.13 15.82
CA ALA A 17 5.82 -6.68 15.79
C ALA A 17 4.37 -6.24 15.54
N GLN A 18 3.80 -5.50 16.49
CA GLN A 18 2.43 -5.02 16.40
C GLN A 18 2.37 -3.87 15.41
N PHE A 19 1.36 -3.88 14.53
CA PHE A 19 1.11 -2.77 13.60
C PHE A 19 0.94 -1.46 14.39
N PRO A 20 1.78 -0.43 14.15
CA PRO A 20 1.87 0.75 15.02
C PRO A 20 0.83 1.83 14.65
N ILE A 21 -0.43 1.43 14.48
CA ILE A 21 -1.53 2.36 14.19
C ILE A 21 -1.79 3.31 15.38
N PRO A 22 -1.95 4.62 15.15
CA PRO A 22 -2.29 5.58 16.20
C PRO A 22 -3.66 5.32 16.84
N ASP A 23 -3.82 5.75 18.09
CA ASP A 23 -5.11 5.70 18.78
C ASP A 23 -6.13 6.63 18.09
N SER A 24 -7.29 6.06 17.75
CA SER A 24 -8.39 6.80 17.16
C SER A 24 -8.92 7.89 18.09
N GLN A 25 -9.18 9.07 17.54
CA GLN A 25 -9.75 10.24 18.25
C GLN A 25 -11.27 10.38 18.05
N GLY A 26 -11.93 9.28 17.66
CA GLY A 26 -13.37 9.19 17.42
C GLY A 26 -13.68 8.66 16.03
N SER A 27 -14.93 8.28 15.79
CA SER A 27 -15.34 7.68 14.52
C SER A 27 -16.28 8.60 13.73
N VAL A 28 -16.20 8.54 12.40
CA VAL A 28 -17.09 9.20 11.46
C VAL A 28 -17.48 8.19 10.39
N THR A 29 -18.77 8.05 10.16
CA THR A 29 -19.31 7.21 9.07
C THR A 29 -19.90 8.13 8.02
N PHE A 30 -19.50 7.94 6.76
CA PHE A 30 -20.05 8.70 5.64
C PHE A 30 -21.12 7.89 4.92
N ASP A 31 -22.24 8.54 4.60
CA ASP A 31 -23.30 7.94 3.79
C ASP A 31 -22.95 7.92 2.29
N GLU A 32 -22.07 8.83 1.85
CA GLU A 32 -21.53 8.96 0.48
C GLU A 32 -20.01 9.25 0.55
N PRO A 33 -19.23 9.09 -0.54
CA PRO A 33 -17.79 9.35 -0.49
C PRO A 33 -17.49 10.77 -0.03
N TYR A 34 -16.52 10.92 0.89
CA TYR A 34 -16.10 12.27 1.28
C TYR A 34 -15.11 12.82 0.26
N GLU A 35 -15.49 13.91 -0.41
CA GLU A 35 -14.63 14.57 -1.38
C GLU A 35 -13.68 15.57 -0.71
N VAL A 36 -12.38 15.35 -0.87
CA VAL A 36 -11.33 16.35 -0.63
C VAL A 36 -11.15 17.12 -1.93
N ALA A 37 -11.64 18.36 -1.95
CA ALA A 37 -11.65 19.21 -3.13
C ALA A 37 -10.23 19.50 -3.67
N ALA A 38 -10.17 19.91 -4.94
CA ALA A 38 -8.91 20.12 -5.64
C ALA A 38 -8.04 21.20 -4.95
N GLY A 39 -6.78 20.85 -4.69
CA GLY A 39 -5.82 21.72 -3.99
C GLY A 39 -6.08 21.93 -2.49
N GLU A 40 -7.14 21.35 -1.93
CA GLU A 40 -7.51 21.52 -0.53
C GLU A 40 -6.91 20.42 0.35
N THR A 41 -6.83 20.71 1.66
CA THR A 41 -6.37 19.74 2.66
C THR A 41 -7.50 19.34 3.59
N TYR A 42 -7.70 18.04 3.75
CA TYR A 42 -8.51 17.47 4.82
C TYR A 42 -7.61 16.86 5.90
N ASP A 43 -7.68 17.41 7.11
CA ASP A 43 -7.02 16.86 8.30
C ASP A 43 -8.04 16.08 9.13
N GLY A 44 -7.89 14.75 9.15
CA GLY A 44 -8.78 13.84 9.85
C GLY A 44 -8.64 13.87 11.37
N GLY A 45 -7.58 14.49 11.92
CA GLY A 45 -7.33 14.57 13.36
C GLY A 45 -7.24 13.21 14.06
N TYR A 46 -6.77 12.19 13.35
CA TYR A 46 -6.75 10.76 13.71
C TYR A 46 -8.11 10.17 14.07
N LYS A 47 -9.20 10.70 13.52
CA LYS A 47 -10.48 10.00 13.57
C LYS A 47 -10.45 8.79 12.64
N THR A 48 -11.25 7.79 12.99
CA THR A 48 -11.54 6.64 12.14
C THR A 48 -12.72 6.95 11.22
N PHE A 49 -12.52 6.75 9.92
CA PHE A 49 -13.48 7.01 8.86
C PHE A 49 -13.87 5.72 8.17
N GLY A 50 -15.16 5.55 7.90
CA GLY A 50 -15.68 4.39 7.19
C GLY A 50 -17.02 4.70 6.51
N ARG A 51 -17.59 3.69 5.88
CA ARG A 51 -18.88 3.75 5.17
C ARG A 51 -19.99 3.00 5.90
N GLY A 52 -19.70 2.34 7.04
CA GLY A 52 -20.69 1.59 7.80
C GLY A 52 -21.18 0.33 7.08
N VAL A 53 -20.38 -0.19 6.14
CA VAL A 53 -20.70 -1.36 5.32
C VAL A 53 -19.75 -2.50 5.63
N GLU A 54 -20.18 -3.74 5.38
CA GLU A 54 -19.29 -4.89 5.46
C GLU A 54 -18.37 -4.95 4.25
N CYS A 55 -17.10 -5.26 4.51
CA CYS A 55 -16.10 -5.54 3.49
C CYS A 55 -16.52 -6.77 2.63
N THR A 56 -16.40 -6.63 1.32
CA THR A 56 -16.73 -7.66 0.33
C THR A 56 -15.50 -8.40 -0.20
N GLY A 57 -14.31 -8.13 0.36
CA GLY A 57 -13.05 -8.73 -0.08
C GLY A 57 -12.62 -8.16 -1.43
N GLN A 58 -12.31 -9.05 -2.38
CA GLN A 58 -11.76 -8.71 -3.69
C GLN A 58 -12.83 -8.48 -4.78
N ASP A 59 -14.09 -8.33 -4.38
CA ASP A 59 -15.15 -7.88 -5.29
C ASP A 59 -14.97 -6.38 -5.53
N GLU A 60 -14.48 -6.01 -6.72
CA GLU A 60 -14.21 -4.61 -7.09
C GLU A 60 -15.45 -3.72 -6.94
N GLY A 61 -15.29 -2.63 -6.20
CA GLY A 61 -16.29 -1.58 -6.03
C GLY A 61 -16.09 -0.41 -7.00
N GLY A 62 -16.92 0.62 -6.82
CA GLY A 62 -16.84 1.86 -7.59
C GLY A 62 -16.45 3.06 -6.72
N GLN A 63 -16.34 4.23 -7.35
CA GLN A 63 -16.14 5.49 -6.63
C GLN A 63 -17.17 5.72 -5.52
N ASP A 64 -18.42 5.30 -5.72
CA ASP A 64 -19.51 5.45 -4.75
C ASP A 64 -19.28 4.67 -3.45
N ASP A 65 -18.48 3.60 -3.50
CA ASP A 65 -18.13 2.74 -2.35
C ASP A 65 -16.91 3.26 -1.56
N THR A 66 -16.21 4.28 -2.08
CA THR A 66 -14.96 4.80 -1.46
C THR A 66 -15.20 5.56 -0.16
N VAL A 67 -14.24 5.52 0.78
CA VAL A 67 -14.28 6.37 1.97
C VAL A 67 -13.97 7.82 1.61
N PHE A 68 -12.88 8.04 0.86
CA PHE A 68 -12.45 9.36 0.41
C PHE A 68 -12.17 9.41 -1.09
N LEU A 69 -12.60 10.49 -1.72
CA LEU A 69 -12.18 10.90 -3.06
C LEU A 69 -11.28 12.12 -2.93
N VAL A 70 -9.99 11.97 -3.22
CA VAL A 70 -9.01 13.07 -3.21
C VAL A 70 -8.81 13.59 -4.63
N GLN A 71 -9.27 14.81 -4.87
CA GLN A 71 -9.14 15.45 -6.18
C GLN A 71 -7.69 15.91 -6.44
N GLU A 72 -7.42 16.31 -7.69
CA GLU A 72 -6.12 16.86 -8.11
C GLU A 72 -5.59 17.95 -7.17
N GLY A 73 -4.34 17.81 -6.74
CA GLY A 73 -3.66 18.66 -5.77
C GLY A 73 -4.14 18.49 -4.32
N GLY A 74 -5.14 17.65 -4.06
CA GLY A 74 -5.73 17.46 -2.74
C GLY A 74 -4.79 16.72 -1.77
N THR A 75 -4.98 16.97 -0.48
CA THR A 75 -4.24 16.31 0.60
C THR A 75 -5.19 15.71 1.63
N LEU A 76 -5.08 14.41 1.88
CA LEU A 76 -5.69 13.74 3.03
C LEU A 76 -4.60 13.47 4.06
N LYS A 77 -4.80 13.92 5.31
CA LYS A 77 -3.82 13.67 6.36
C LYS A 77 -4.38 13.34 7.73
N ASN A 78 -3.58 12.66 8.54
CA ASN A 78 -3.92 12.25 9.91
C ASN A 78 -5.31 11.59 9.96
N ALA A 79 -5.56 10.62 9.09
CA ALA A 79 -6.85 9.91 9.03
C ALA A 79 -6.62 8.43 9.30
N ILE A 80 -7.57 7.79 9.96
CA ILE A 80 -7.61 6.33 10.07
C ILE A 80 -8.78 5.85 9.21
N ILE A 81 -8.55 4.90 8.33
CA ILE A 81 -9.58 4.22 7.54
C ILE A 81 -9.94 2.93 8.29
N GLY A 82 -11.20 2.84 8.71
CA GLY A 82 -11.75 1.70 9.45
C GLY A 82 -11.99 0.48 8.56
N ALA A 83 -12.31 -0.65 9.19
CA ALA A 83 -12.64 -1.89 8.49
C ALA A 83 -14.03 -1.88 7.83
N ASP A 84 -14.90 -0.93 8.17
CA ASP A 84 -16.28 -0.79 7.67
C ASP A 84 -16.34 -0.08 6.31
N GLN A 85 -15.57 -0.60 5.35
CA GLN A 85 -15.39 -0.06 4.00
C GLN A 85 -15.27 -1.17 2.97
N ARG A 86 -15.47 -0.83 1.70
CA ARG A 86 -15.22 -1.71 0.55
C ARG A 86 -14.05 -1.21 -0.28
N GLU A 87 -14.07 0.09 -0.56
CA GLU A 87 -13.01 0.83 -1.24
C GLU A 87 -12.42 1.87 -0.27
N GLY A 88 -11.10 1.91 -0.14
CA GLY A 88 -10.42 2.81 0.79
C GLY A 88 -10.42 4.26 0.32
N VAL A 89 -9.29 4.70 -0.24
CA VAL A 89 -9.10 6.08 -0.71
C VAL A 89 -8.77 6.08 -2.19
N TYR A 90 -9.44 6.92 -2.98
CA TYR A 90 -9.06 7.14 -4.37
C TYR A 90 -8.41 8.50 -4.55
N CYS A 91 -7.33 8.54 -5.31
CA CYS A 91 -6.81 9.78 -5.88
C CYS A 91 -7.25 9.91 -7.34
N LEU A 92 -7.97 10.98 -7.65
CA LEU A 92 -8.50 11.28 -8.99
C LEU A 92 -7.57 12.19 -9.80
N GLY A 93 -6.42 12.53 -9.22
CA GLY A 93 -5.36 13.37 -9.77
C GLY A 93 -4.11 13.25 -8.88
N ALA A 94 -3.07 14.04 -9.15
CA ALA A 94 -1.93 14.14 -8.25
C ALA A 94 -2.41 14.46 -6.83
N CYS A 95 -1.95 13.73 -5.82
CA CYS A 95 -2.48 13.86 -4.46
C CYS A 95 -1.38 13.64 -3.42
N THR A 96 -1.64 14.09 -2.19
CA THR A 96 -0.82 13.77 -1.02
C THR A 96 -1.63 13.00 0.00
N ILE A 97 -1.12 11.84 0.40
CA ILE A 97 -1.64 10.99 1.46
C ILE A 97 -0.60 11.02 2.58
N GLU A 98 -0.85 11.83 3.60
CA GLU A 98 0.12 12.10 4.65
C GLU A 98 -0.35 11.52 5.99
N ASN A 99 0.36 10.52 6.49
CA ASN A 99 0.09 9.94 7.81
C ASN A 99 -1.35 9.41 7.91
N VAL A 100 -1.77 8.70 6.87
CA VAL A 100 -3.06 8.00 6.80
C VAL A 100 -2.84 6.52 7.10
N TRP A 101 -3.73 5.94 7.90
CA TRP A 101 -3.62 4.59 8.43
C TRP A 101 -4.83 3.75 8.05
N TRP A 102 -4.63 2.53 7.56
CA TRP A 102 -5.72 1.57 7.31
C TRP A 102 -5.69 0.48 8.37
N GLU A 103 -6.76 0.42 9.16
CA GLU A 103 -6.92 -0.58 10.22
C GLU A 103 -7.01 -1.99 9.64
N ALA A 104 -7.75 -2.15 8.54
CA ALA A 104 -7.83 -3.35 7.74
C ALA A 104 -8.19 -2.97 6.30
N VAL A 105 -7.37 -3.42 5.34
CA VAL A 105 -7.65 -3.24 3.92
C VAL A 105 -8.73 -4.23 3.48
N CYS A 106 -9.61 -3.82 2.56
CA CYS A 106 -10.69 -4.67 2.04
C CYS A 106 -10.34 -5.16 0.63
N GLU A 107 -10.48 -4.29 -0.36
CA GLU A 107 -10.00 -4.50 -1.73
C GLU A 107 -8.59 -3.90 -1.86
N ASP A 108 -8.49 -2.60 -2.13
CA ASP A 108 -7.27 -1.79 -2.04
C ASP A 108 -7.31 -0.78 -0.88
N ALA A 109 -6.15 -0.39 -0.36
CA ALA A 109 -6.07 0.73 0.61
C ALA A 109 -6.17 2.08 -0.12
N LEU A 110 -5.36 2.24 -1.16
CA LEU A 110 -5.21 3.45 -1.95
C LEU A 110 -5.18 3.10 -3.44
N SER A 111 -6.05 3.73 -4.20
CA SER A 111 -6.18 3.51 -5.64
C SER A 111 -5.93 4.82 -6.40
N LEU A 112 -4.90 4.87 -7.24
CA LEU A 112 -4.51 6.04 -8.02
C LEU A 112 -5.18 5.95 -9.40
N LYS A 113 -6.35 6.60 -9.54
CA LYS A 113 -7.27 6.39 -10.66
C LYS A 113 -7.16 7.44 -11.76
N GLY A 114 -6.57 8.61 -11.50
CA GLY A 114 -6.48 9.69 -12.48
C GLY A 114 -5.24 10.58 -12.30
N GLY A 115 -4.88 11.32 -13.35
CA GLY A 115 -3.73 12.23 -13.38
C GLY A 115 -2.43 11.58 -13.89
N SER A 116 -1.32 12.30 -13.70
CA SER A 116 0.04 11.87 -14.07
C SER A 116 1.02 11.97 -12.89
N GLY A 117 0.49 12.00 -11.66
CA GLY A 117 1.24 12.29 -10.45
C GLY A 117 1.85 13.71 -10.41
N PRO A 118 2.77 13.96 -9.46
CA PRO A 118 3.25 13.00 -8.47
C PRO A 118 2.17 12.65 -7.44
N TYR A 119 2.10 11.37 -7.07
CA TYR A 119 1.33 10.90 -5.91
C TYR A 119 2.29 10.71 -4.75
N ASN A 120 2.07 11.43 -3.65
CA ASN A 120 2.98 11.39 -2.50
C ASN A 120 2.29 10.68 -1.34
N ILE A 121 2.85 9.55 -0.92
CA ILE A 121 2.43 8.78 0.25
C ILE A 121 3.52 8.96 1.30
N ILE A 122 3.21 9.68 2.37
CA ILE A 122 4.19 10.17 3.34
C ILE A 122 3.78 9.70 4.74
N GLY A 123 4.56 8.82 5.36
CA GLY A 123 4.21 8.20 6.63
C GLY A 123 2.96 7.32 6.53
N GLY A 124 2.33 7.04 7.67
CA GLY A 124 1.13 6.22 7.70
C GLY A 124 1.41 4.72 7.59
N GLY A 125 0.36 3.94 7.36
CA GLY A 125 0.51 2.51 7.21
C GLY A 125 -0.77 1.75 6.89
N ALA A 126 -0.64 0.50 6.47
CA ALA A 126 -1.78 -0.37 6.23
C ALA A 126 -1.49 -1.80 6.68
N GLN A 127 -2.53 -2.55 7.03
CA GLN A 127 -2.40 -3.98 7.30
C GLN A 127 -3.56 -4.79 6.72
N GLY A 128 -3.32 -6.10 6.53
CA GLY A 128 -4.36 -7.06 6.18
C GLY A 128 -4.86 -6.94 4.75
N ALA A 129 -4.00 -6.55 3.80
CA ALA A 129 -4.36 -6.46 2.39
C ALA A 129 -4.18 -7.82 1.69
N ASP A 130 -5.26 -8.47 1.29
CA ASP A 130 -5.22 -9.80 0.67
C ASP A 130 -4.44 -9.81 -0.67
N ASP A 131 -4.64 -8.77 -1.50
CA ASP A 131 -3.89 -8.58 -2.75
C ASP A 131 -3.05 -7.30 -2.76
N LYS A 132 -3.61 -6.09 -2.78
CA LYS A 132 -2.81 -4.86 -2.98
C LYS A 132 -3.12 -3.80 -1.93
N VAL A 133 -2.10 -3.03 -1.58
CA VAL A 133 -2.23 -1.85 -0.72
C VAL A 133 -2.39 -0.62 -1.59
N ILE A 134 -1.45 -0.39 -2.52
CA ILE A 134 -1.45 0.75 -3.45
C ILE A 134 -1.59 0.22 -4.88
N GLN A 135 -2.72 0.51 -5.51
CA GLN A 135 -3.00 0.20 -6.90
C GLN A 135 -2.81 1.45 -7.76
N HIS A 136 -1.94 1.38 -8.77
CA HIS A 136 -1.62 2.50 -9.65
C HIS A 136 -2.20 2.30 -11.04
N ASN A 137 -3.41 2.83 -11.28
CA ASN A 137 -4.13 2.71 -12.55
C ASN A 137 -3.78 3.86 -13.51
N SER A 138 -3.59 5.07 -12.99
CA SER A 138 -3.16 6.25 -13.75
C SER A 138 -1.70 6.18 -14.23
N GLY A 139 -1.26 7.15 -15.03
CA GLY A 139 0.16 7.29 -15.36
C GLY A 139 0.94 8.06 -14.29
N GLY A 140 2.27 8.10 -14.42
CA GLY A 140 3.10 9.05 -13.67
C GLY A 140 3.96 8.44 -12.56
N GLN A 141 4.28 9.28 -11.57
CA GLN A 141 5.22 8.95 -10.50
C GLN A 141 4.52 8.82 -9.14
N VAL A 142 4.87 7.78 -8.41
CA VAL A 142 4.49 7.55 -7.01
C VAL A 142 5.72 7.62 -6.12
N ASN A 143 5.63 8.39 -5.04
CA ASN A 143 6.64 8.46 -3.99
C ASN A 143 6.05 7.90 -2.70
N ILE A 144 6.65 6.83 -2.17
CA ILE A 144 6.28 6.20 -0.90
C ILE A 144 7.43 6.42 0.05
N ASP A 145 7.22 7.24 1.08
CA ASP A 145 8.25 7.62 2.05
C ASP A 145 7.73 7.42 3.48
N GLY A 146 8.35 6.52 4.25
CA GLY A 146 8.02 6.34 5.67
C GLY A 146 6.77 5.50 5.95
N PHE A 147 6.24 4.79 4.95
CA PHE A 147 5.04 3.96 5.10
C PHE A 147 5.32 2.65 5.84
N THR A 148 4.42 2.24 6.72
CA THR A 148 4.52 0.96 7.46
C THR A 148 3.46 -0.03 6.98
N VAL A 149 3.85 -1.23 6.57
CA VAL A 149 2.92 -2.24 6.05
C VAL A 149 3.11 -3.60 6.71
N TYR A 150 1.99 -4.24 7.10
CA TYR A 150 1.94 -5.58 7.70
C TYR A 150 0.96 -6.47 6.94
N ASP A 151 1.24 -7.77 6.88
CA ASP A 151 0.31 -8.80 6.38
C ASP A 151 -0.36 -8.41 5.05
N PHE A 152 0.43 -8.43 3.98
CA PHE A 152 0.01 -7.86 2.69
C PHE A 152 0.36 -8.73 1.49
N GLY A 153 -0.45 -8.68 0.45
CA GLY A 153 -0.12 -9.23 -0.86
C GLY A 153 0.98 -8.41 -1.53
N LYS A 154 0.67 -7.17 -1.92
CA LYS A 154 1.54 -6.26 -2.66
C LYS A 154 1.47 -4.85 -2.08
N LEU A 155 2.59 -4.24 -1.68
CA LEU A 155 2.54 -2.85 -1.22
C LEU A 155 2.21 -1.92 -2.39
N TYR A 156 2.87 -2.08 -3.53
CA TYR A 156 2.60 -1.30 -4.74
C TYR A 156 2.46 -2.21 -5.95
N ARG A 157 1.46 -1.94 -6.79
CA ARG A 157 1.28 -2.58 -8.09
C ARG A 157 0.93 -1.54 -9.16
N SER A 158 1.76 -1.47 -10.20
CA SER A 158 1.38 -0.85 -11.48
C SER A 158 0.23 -1.65 -12.11
N CYS A 159 -0.85 -1.04 -12.58
CA CYS A 159 -1.92 -1.82 -13.21
C CYS A 159 -1.40 -2.55 -14.44
N GLY A 160 -1.50 -3.88 -14.48
CA GLY A 160 -0.91 -4.68 -15.56
C GLY A 160 -1.87 -5.10 -16.65
N ASN A 161 -3.18 -4.89 -16.47
CA ASN A 161 -4.22 -5.30 -17.41
C ASN A 161 -5.32 -4.24 -17.56
N CYS A 162 -5.01 -2.98 -17.25
CA CYS A 162 -5.90 -1.85 -17.50
C CYS A 162 -6.03 -1.61 -19.01
N ASP A 163 -7.23 -1.21 -19.44
CA ASP A 163 -7.54 -0.86 -20.85
C ASP A 163 -6.59 0.21 -21.41
N GLU A 164 -6.14 1.14 -20.56
CA GLU A 164 -5.11 2.13 -20.90
C GLU A 164 -3.85 1.87 -20.08
N GLN A 165 -2.73 1.74 -20.78
CA GLN A 165 -1.42 1.44 -20.20
C GLN A 165 -0.47 2.64 -20.27
N TYR A 166 0.36 2.76 -19.24
CA TYR A 166 1.32 3.85 -19.08
C TYR A 166 2.65 3.31 -18.62
N ALA A 167 3.72 4.06 -18.91
CA ALA A 167 4.95 3.94 -18.15
C ALA A 167 4.76 4.61 -16.78
N ARG A 168 4.96 3.85 -15.71
CA ARG A 168 4.78 4.27 -14.32
C ARG A 168 6.10 4.17 -13.56
N THR A 169 6.34 5.09 -12.64
CA THR A 169 7.52 5.06 -11.78
C THR A 169 7.13 5.05 -10.32
N VAL A 170 7.84 4.25 -9.52
CA VAL A 170 7.66 4.23 -8.06
C VAL A 170 9.01 4.41 -7.37
N THR A 171 9.04 5.29 -6.36
CA THR A 171 10.17 5.45 -5.46
C THR A 171 9.74 5.06 -4.05
N VAL A 172 10.50 4.17 -3.41
CA VAL A 172 10.22 3.63 -2.06
C VAL A 172 11.38 3.95 -1.13
N LYS A 173 11.11 4.69 -0.05
CA LYS A 173 12.09 5.13 0.94
C LYS A 173 11.56 4.99 2.35
N ASN A 174 12.45 4.71 3.30
CA ASN A 174 12.12 4.63 4.73
C ASN A 174 10.90 3.72 5.05
N VAL A 175 10.57 2.76 4.17
CA VAL A 175 9.40 1.89 4.35
C VAL A 175 9.74 0.75 5.31
N VAL A 176 8.78 0.39 6.15
CA VAL A 176 8.86 -0.76 7.07
C VAL A 176 7.85 -1.80 6.61
N ALA A 177 8.33 -2.90 6.04
CA ALA A 177 7.48 -3.95 5.48
C ALA A 177 7.63 -5.28 6.24
N ASN A 178 6.52 -5.81 6.76
CA ASN A 178 6.49 -7.08 7.50
C ASN A 178 5.45 -8.04 6.89
N SER A 179 5.80 -9.32 6.74
CA SER A 179 4.87 -10.37 6.31
C SER A 179 4.17 -10.10 4.96
N GLY A 180 4.96 -9.89 3.90
CA GLY A 180 4.44 -9.58 2.56
C GLY A 180 4.65 -10.67 1.51
N LYS A 181 3.82 -10.75 0.46
CA LYS A 181 4.17 -11.56 -0.74
C LYS A 181 5.12 -10.80 -1.66
N THR A 182 4.84 -9.54 -1.98
CA THR A 182 5.64 -8.71 -2.88
C THR A 182 5.70 -7.27 -2.38
N LEU A 183 6.86 -6.63 -2.32
CA LEU A 183 6.90 -5.20 -1.99
C LEU A 183 6.44 -4.36 -3.19
N VAL A 184 7.07 -4.52 -4.36
CA VAL A 184 6.78 -3.75 -5.57
C VAL A 184 6.56 -4.65 -6.78
N GLY A 185 5.48 -4.43 -7.53
CA GLY A 185 5.22 -5.05 -8.84
C GLY A 185 5.11 -4.02 -9.96
N ILE A 186 5.96 -4.13 -11.00
CA ILE A 186 6.04 -3.23 -12.15
C ILE A 186 5.87 -3.97 -13.47
N ASN A 187 5.41 -3.29 -14.53
CA ASN A 187 5.34 -3.83 -15.88
C ASN A 187 6.52 -3.31 -16.73
N SER A 188 7.66 -4.01 -16.72
CA SER A 188 8.89 -3.48 -17.32
C SER A 188 8.82 -3.39 -18.85
N ASN A 189 8.01 -4.22 -19.50
CA ASN A 189 7.72 -4.13 -20.93
C ASN A 189 7.03 -2.82 -21.34
N LEU A 190 6.34 -2.16 -20.41
CA LEU A 190 5.69 -0.86 -20.60
C LEU A 190 6.59 0.32 -20.20
N GLY A 191 7.82 0.06 -19.77
CA GLY A 191 8.78 1.07 -19.35
C GLY A 191 8.67 1.47 -17.88
N ASP A 192 7.98 0.67 -17.06
CA ASP A 192 7.89 0.94 -15.63
C ASP A 192 9.25 0.81 -14.95
N THR A 193 9.48 1.64 -13.93
CA THR A 193 10.66 1.50 -13.06
C THR A 193 10.32 1.63 -11.59
N ALA A 194 11.07 0.93 -10.75
CA ALA A 194 11.01 0.97 -9.30
C ALA A 194 12.39 1.31 -8.74
N SER A 195 12.45 2.31 -7.87
CA SER A 195 13.65 2.62 -7.09
C SER A 195 13.35 2.37 -5.61
N ILE A 196 14.09 1.45 -4.99
CA ILE A 196 13.90 1.11 -3.57
C ILE A 196 15.20 1.44 -2.84
N ASP A 197 15.11 2.42 -1.94
CA ASP A 197 16.25 2.92 -1.19
C ASP A 197 16.64 1.97 -0.05
N SER A 198 17.93 1.91 0.28
CA SER A 198 18.49 1.10 1.36
C SER A 198 17.96 1.42 2.77
N SER A 199 17.27 2.56 2.94
CA SER A 199 16.51 2.91 4.14
C SER A 199 15.24 2.09 4.34
N THR A 200 14.75 1.41 3.30
CA THR A 200 13.61 0.51 3.38
C THR A 200 14.03 -0.83 3.98
N CYS A 201 13.30 -1.33 4.97
CA CYS A 201 13.49 -2.65 5.54
C CYS A 201 12.36 -3.60 5.17
N ALA A 202 12.67 -4.90 5.13
CA ALA A 202 11.71 -5.94 4.84
C ALA A 202 11.97 -7.19 5.68
N THR A 203 10.98 -7.62 6.46
CA THR A 203 11.01 -8.86 7.26
C THR A 203 9.88 -9.78 6.79
N ASP A 204 10.22 -11.04 6.49
CA ASP A 204 9.28 -12.05 5.98
C ASP A 204 8.55 -11.69 4.67
N VAL A 205 9.10 -10.75 3.87
CA VAL A 205 8.60 -10.41 2.53
C VAL A 205 9.20 -11.36 1.48
N LYS A 206 8.36 -12.03 0.67
CA LYS A 206 8.84 -13.09 -0.26
C LYS A 206 9.59 -12.57 -1.48
N LYS A 207 9.13 -11.47 -2.08
CA LYS A 207 9.76 -10.83 -3.25
C LYS A 207 9.83 -9.32 -3.04
N ILE A 208 10.98 -8.71 -3.31
CA ILE A 208 11.13 -7.25 -3.12
C ILE A 208 10.64 -6.48 -4.35
N CYS A 209 11.12 -6.83 -5.54
CA CYS A 209 10.67 -6.21 -6.78
C CYS A 209 10.41 -7.29 -7.82
N VAL A 210 9.26 -7.22 -8.47
CA VAL A 210 8.80 -8.20 -9.46
C VAL A 210 8.44 -7.47 -10.75
N GLU A 211 8.96 -7.96 -11.86
CA GLU A 211 8.65 -7.50 -13.21
C GLU A 211 7.59 -8.40 -13.83
N TYR A 212 6.57 -7.79 -14.43
CA TYR A 212 5.48 -8.44 -15.12
C TYR A 212 5.43 -8.01 -16.59
N GLU A 213 4.80 -8.83 -17.44
CA GLU A 213 4.42 -8.48 -18.79
C GLU A 213 3.01 -7.87 -18.78
N GLY A 214 2.94 -6.54 -18.72
CA GLY A 214 1.68 -5.81 -18.77
C GLY A 214 1.02 -5.90 -20.16
N ASN A 215 -0.31 -5.87 -20.18
CA ASN A 215 -1.16 -5.94 -21.36
C ASN A 215 -2.36 -4.99 -21.23
N ASP A 216 -3.12 -4.83 -22.32
CA ASP A 216 -4.36 -4.05 -22.41
C ASP A 216 -5.56 -4.93 -22.79
N THR A 217 -5.48 -6.24 -22.57
CA THR A 217 -6.53 -7.22 -22.93
C THR A 217 -7.44 -7.59 -21.77
N GLY A 218 -7.09 -7.15 -20.55
CA GLY A 218 -7.75 -7.57 -19.30
C GLY A 218 -7.21 -8.89 -18.73
N ASP A 219 -6.34 -9.58 -19.46
CA ASP A 219 -5.75 -10.85 -19.00
C ASP A 219 -4.76 -10.61 -17.85
N GLU A 220 -4.68 -11.53 -16.91
CA GLU A 220 -3.74 -11.43 -15.80
C GLU A 220 -2.27 -11.36 -16.31
N PRO A 221 -1.50 -10.34 -15.89
CA PRO A 221 -0.12 -10.16 -16.34
C PRO A 221 0.78 -11.32 -15.90
N GLU A 222 1.59 -11.85 -16.82
CA GLU A 222 2.57 -12.88 -16.49
C GLU A 222 3.75 -12.30 -15.70
N GLU A 223 4.23 -13.03 -14.70
CA GLU A 223 5.47 -12.70 -14.02
C GLU A 223 6.67 -13.06 -14.91
N ILE A 224 7.56 -12.10 -15.16
CA ILE A 224 8.76 -12.27 -15.99
C ILE A 224 9.96 -12.63 -15.12
N SER A 225 10.17 -11.87 -14.04
CA SER A 225 11.32 -12.04 -13.15
C SER A 225 11.12 -11.37 -11.79
N ASP A 226 11.91 -11.76 -10.81
CA ASP A 226 12.02 -11.10 -9.51
C ASP A 226 13.48 -10.81 -9.15
N GLY A 227 13.71 -9.75 -8.38
CA GLY A 227 15.04 -9.33 -7.94
C GLY A 227 15.53 -8.01 -8.54
N PRO A 228 16.79 -7.61 -8.28
CA PRO A 228 17.36 -6.38 -8.85
C PRO A 228 17.56 -6.46 -10.37
N SER A 229 17.26 -5.37 -11.07
CA SER A 229 17.44 -5.20 -12.52
C SER A 229 17.57 -3.72 -12.89
N ASP A 230 17.63 -3.42 -14.20
CA ASP A 230 17.59 -2.04 -14.69
C ASP A 230 16.24 -1.35 -14.38
N ALA A 231 15.14 -2.12 -14.31
CA ALA A 231 13.82 -1.64 -13.97
C ALA A 231 13.55 -1.70 -12.45
N CYS A 232 14.04 -2.75 -11.78
CA CYS A 232 13.96 -2.96 -10.33
C CYS A 232 15.27 -2.52 -9.64
N GLN A 233 15.38 -1.23 -9.33
CA GLN A 233 16.63 -0.60 -8.89
C GLN A 233 16.74 -0.61 -7.37
N TYR A 234 17.45 -1.61 -6.82
CA TYR A 234 17.75 -1.70 -5.40
C TYR A 234 18.96 -2.61 -5.12
N THR A 235 19.45 -2.61 -3.88
CA THR A 235 20.49 -3.55 -3.44
C THR A 235 19.85 -4.66 -2.61
N ASP A 236 20.10 -5.91 -3.01
CA ASP A 236 19.62 -7.10 -2.30
C ASP A 236 20.74 -7.71 -1.42
N PRO A 237 20.44 -8.19 -0.20
CA PRO A 237 19.15 -8.11 0.49
C PRO A 237 18.87 -6.71 1.05
N LEU A 238 17.59 -6.36 1.18
CA LEU A 238 17.16 -5.25 2.05
C LEU A 238 17.46 -5.59 3.52
N PRO A 239 17.70 -4.59 4.39
CA PRO A 239 17.82 -4.84 5.82
C PRO A 239 16.52 -5.43 6.38
N SER A 240 16.64 -6.28 7.41
CA SER A 240 15.50 -6.71 8.21
C SER A 240 14.93 -5.53 9.01
N CYS A 241 13.62 -5.43 9.06
CA CYS A 241 12.93 -4.77 10.17
C CYS A 241 13.10 -5.64 11.44
#